data_AF-A0A851RQG5-F1
#
_entry.id   AF-A0A851RQG5-F1
#
_cell.length_a   1.000
_cell.length_b   1.000
_cell.length_c   1.000
_cell.angle_alpha   90.00
_cell.angle_beta   90.00
_cell.angle_gamma   90.00
#
_symmetry.space_group_name_H-M   'P 1'
#
loop_
_entity.id
_entity.type
_entity.pdbx_description
1 polymer ?
#
loop_
_entity_poly.entity_id
_entity_poly.type
_entity_poly.pdbx_seq_one_letter_code
_entity_poly.pdbx_strand_id
1 'polypeptide(L)'
;LCPAGGSGQVNQVVTHPSQPLTITASDDRGIRYLDNRTGHDCSLRLWHLCHLTCVTRVTSPVSVSPGHDCSLRLWHLCQRTCVQELPAHRRKHAEAVLAVAFHPRRHLSASAGADALAKVFV
;
A
#
# COMPACT_ATOMS: atom_id res chain seq x y z
N LEU A 1 -12.44 10.52 -18.98
CA LEU A 1 -13.44 10.01 -18.02
C LEU A 1 -12.90 8.70 -17.48
N CYS A 2 -12.18 8.76 -16.36
CA CYS A 2 -11.74 7.57 -15.65
C CYS A 2 -13.01 6.87 -15.18
N PRO A 3 -13.21 5.57 -15.42
CA PRO A 3 -14.41 4.91 -14.95
C PRO A 3 -14.41 4.98 -13.42
N ALA A 4 -15.39 5.67 -12.84
CA ALA A 4 -15.74 5.57 -11.43
C ALA A 4 -16.10 4.10 -11.16
N GLY A 5 -15.09 3.31 -10.81
CA GLY A 5 -15.21 1.87 -11.02
C GLY A 5 -14.14 1.09 -10.30
N GLY A 6 -14.32 0.95 -9.00
CA GLY A 6 -14.01 -0.36 -8.43
C GLY A 6 -14.92 -0.58 -7.24
N SER A 7 -15.74 -1.61 -7.40
CA SER A 7 -16.75 -2.12 -6.48
C SER A 7 -16.13 -2.84 -5.26
N GLY A 8 -14.89 -2.52 -4.91
CA GLY A 8 -14.17 -3.12 -3.80
C GLY A 8 -14.28 -2.25 -2.56
N GLN A 9 -14.40 -2.88 -1.40
CA GLN A 9 -14.31 -2.19 -0.12
C GLN A 9 -12.95 -1.49 -0.02
N VAL A 10 -12.95 -0.24 0.45
CA VAL A 10 -11.71 0.49 0.75
C VAL A 10 -11.29 0.12 2.16
N ASN A 11 -10.12 -0.48 2.28
CA ASN A 11 -9.59 -0.92 3.57
C ASN A 11 -8.78 0.17 4.25
N GLN A 12 -8.10 1.02 3.46
CA GLN A 12 -7.33 2.13 4.01
C GLN A 12 -7.21 3.31 3.03
N VAL A 13 -7.12 4.50 3.62
CA VAL A 13 -6.87 5.78 2.93
C VAL A 13 -5.70 6.48 3.60
N VAL A 14 -4.76 6.99 2.80
CA VAL A 14 -3.60 7.75 3.27
C VAL A 14 -3.44 9.01 2.43
N THR A 15 -3.27 10.16 3.08
CA THR A 15 -2.97 11.43 2.41
C THR A 15 -1.47 11.75 2.49
N HIS A 16 -0.93 12.29 1.41
CA HIS A 16 0.43 12.83 1.40
C HIS A 16 0.47 14.10 2.25
N PRO A 17 1.44 14.27 3.17
CA PRO A 17 1.45 15.40 4.11
C PRO A 17 1.70 16.76 3.44
N SER A 18 2.46 16.81 2.35
CA SER A 18 2.82 18.07 1.64
C SER A 18 2.36 18.18 0.18
N GLN A 19 1.78 17.13 -0.41
CA GLN A 19 1.34 17.12 -1.81
C GLN A 19 -0.16 16.85 -1.84
N PRO A 20 -0.92 17.38 -2.81
CA PRO A 20 -2.36 17.13 -2.93
C PRO A 20 -2.62 15.72 -3.49
N LEU A 21 -2.15 14.69 -2.78
CA LEU A 21 -2.24 13.30 -3.21
C LEU A 21 -2.89 12.46 -2.11
N THR A 22 -3.93 11.73 -2.46
CA THR A 22 -4.54 10.70 -1.62
C THR A 22 -4.33 9.34 -2.26
N ILE A 23 -3.94 8.36 -1.46
CA ILE A 23 -3.77 6.97 -1.87
C ILE A 23 -4.84 6.15 -1.16
N THR A 24 -5.53 5.30 -1.91
CA THR A 24 -6.48 4.34 -1.34
C THR A 24 -6.08 2.92 -1.70
N ALA A 25 -6.22 2.02 -0.72
CA ALA A 25 -6.09 0.59 -0.91
C ALA A 25 -7.44 -0.08 -0.78
N SER A 26 -7.76 -0.95 -1.73
CA SER A 26 -9.03 -1.65 -1.82
C SER A 26 -8.84 -3.16 -2.03
N ASP A 27 -9.88 -3.91 -1.68
CA ASP A 27 -9.99 -5.34 -1.99
C ASP A 27 -10.01 -5.63 -3.49
N ASP A 28 -10.30 -4.63 -4.34
CA ASP A 28 -10.24 -4.77 -5.79
C ASP A 28 -8.81 -4.97 -6.36
N ARG A 29 -7.83 -5.15 -5.46
CA ARG A 29 -6.41 -5.38 -5.75
C ARG A 29 -5.75 -4.15 -6.39
N GLY A 30 -6.42 -3.01 -6.38
CA GLY A 30 -5.92 -1.75 -6.91
C GLY A 30 -5.46 -0.81 -5.82
N ILE A 31 -4.34 -0.11 -6.09
CA ILE A 31 -3.97 1.11 -5.36
C ILE A 31 -4.43 2.27 -6.23
N ARG A 32 -5.34 3.11 -5.73
CA ARG A 32 -5.76 4.30 -6.46
C ARG A 32 -5.04 5.53 -5.95
N TYR A 33 -4.64 6.37 -6.89
CA TYR A 33 -4.05 7.67 -6.63
C TYR A 33 -5.07 8.73 -7.02
N LEU A 34 -5.42 9.59 -6.07
CA LEU A 34 -6.34 10.69 -6.25
C LEU A 34 -5.57 12.01 -6.10
N ASP A 35 -5.63 12.85 -7.11
CA ASP A 35 -5.17 14.24 -7.00
C ASP A 35 -6.26 15.06 -6.30
N ASN A 36 -5.96 15.53 -5.09
CA ASN A 36 -6.88 16.30 -4.26
C ASN A 36 -7.13 17.72 -4.82
N ARG A 37 -6.28 18.21 -5.73
CA ARG A 37 -6.42 19.56 -6.29
C ARG A 37 -7.39 19.58 -7.46
N THR A 38 -7.32 18.57 -8.32
CA THR A 38 -8.12 18.49 -9.55
C THR A 38 -9.34 17.58 -9.41
N GLY A 39 -9.37 16.73 -8.38
CA GLY A 39 -10.38 15.68 -8.23
C GLY A 39 -10.23 14.57 -9.27
N HIS A 40 -9.16 14.60 -10.07
CA HIS A 40 -8.90 13.56 -11.05
C HIS A 40 -8.32 12.33 -10.37
N ASP A 41 -8.98 11.21 -10.59
CA ASP A 41 -8.55 9.89 -10.18
C ASP A 41 -7.61 9.29 -11.23
N CYS A 42 -6.38 9.00 -10.82
CA CYS A 42 -5.49 8.11 -11.54
C CYS A 42 -5.56 6.75 -10.87
N SER A 43 -6.53 5.93 -11.28
CA SER A 43 -6.54 4.51 -10.89
C SER A 43 -5.31 3.83 -11.51
N LEU A 44 -4.41 3.33 -10.67
CA LEU A 44 -3.38 2.42 -11.12
C LEU A 44 -3.73 1.02 -10.64
N ARG A 45 -4.24 0.20 -11.54
CA ARG A 45 -4.39 -1.24 -11.28
C ARG A 45 -3.00 -1.87 -11.36
N LEU A 46 -2.27 -1.76 -10.28
CA LEU A 46 -1.06 -2.53 -10.07
C LEU A 46 -1.46 -3.99 -9.93
N TRP A 47 -0.70 -4.90 -10.53
CA TRP A 47 -0.92 -6.34 -10.48
C TRP A 47 -0.60 -6.87 -9.08
N HIS A 48 -1.34 -6.41 -8.07
CA HIS A 48 -1.47 -7.17 -6.85
C HIS A 48 -2.27 -8.42 -7.22
N LEU A 49 -1.70 -9.60 -6.95
CA LEU A 49 -2.38 -10.87 -7.19
C LEU A 49 -3.64 -11.03 -6.29
N CYS A 50 -3.90 -10.09 -5.35
CA CYS A 50 -4.83 -10.24 -4.23
C CYS A 50 -5.00 -8.94 -3.39
N HIS A 51 -5.99 -8.96 -2.47
CA HIS A 51 -6.54 -7.80 -1.72
C HIS A 51 -5.51 -7.03 -0.89
N LEU A 52 -5.71 -5.71 -0.74
CA LEU A 52 -4.82 -4.82 0.01
C LEU A 52 -5.38 -4.46 1.37
N THR A 53 -4.78 -4.97 2.44
CA THR A 53 -5.22 -4.75 3.83
C THR A 53 -4.79 -3.39 4.39
N CYS A 54 -3.64 -2.85 3.98
CA CYS A 54 -3.16 -1.56 4.47
C CYS A 54 -2.24 -0.83 3.46
N VAL A 55 -2.04 0.47 3.63
CA VAL A 55 -1.01 1.30 2.98
C VAL A 55 -0.48 2.25 4.04
N THR A 56 0.82 2.51 4.07
CA THR A 56 1.42 3.40 5.07
C THR A 56 2.34 4.45 4.47
N ARG A 57 2.77 5.37 5.34
CA ARG A 57 3.34 6.70 5.11
C ARG A 57 3.93 6.92 3.72
N VAL A 58 3.41 7.97 3.11
CA VAL A 58 3.95 8.57 1.90
C VAL A 58 4.98 9.63 2.30
N THR A 59 6.25 9.25 2.30
CA THR A 59 7.33 10.24 2.14
C THR A 59 7.82 10.13 0.73
N SER A 60 7.65 11.19 -0.05
CA SER A 60 8.23 11.27 -1.38
C SER A 60 9.68 10.72 -1.37
N PRO A 61 10.01 9.67 -2.14
CA PRO A 61 9.22 9.11 -3.25
C PRO A 61 8.53 7.75 -3.01
N VAL A 62 8.46 7.23 -1.78
CA VAL A 62 8.12 5.81 -1.51
C VAL A 62 6.77 5.62 -0.82
N SER A 63 6.00 4.62 -1.25
CA SER A 63 4.88 4.03 -0.49
C SER A 63 5.09 2.53 -0.30
N VAL A 64 4.49 1.95 0.76
CA VAL A 64 4.51 0.49 0.99
C VAL A 64 3.11 -0.07 1.00
N SER A 65 2.98 -1.23 0.35
CA SER A 65 1.79 -2.06 0.36
C SER A 65 2.12 -3.49 0.84
N PRO A 66 1.29 -4.09 1.71
CA PRO A 66 1.28 -5.53 1.97
C PRO A 66 0.73 -6.31 0.76
N GLY A 67 1.14 -7.57 0.63
CA GLY A 67 0.55 -8.54 -0.28
C GLY A 67 0.05 -9.81 0.43
N HIS A 68 -0.87 -10.55 -0.21
CA HIS A 68 -1.32 -11.86 0.29
C HIS A 68 -0.30 -12.99 0.07
N ASP A 69 0.67 -12.74 -0.82
CA ASP A 69 1.90 -13.54 -0.97
C ASP A 69 2.83 -13.43 0.25
N CYS A 70 2.40 -12.70 1.29
CA CYS A 70 3.15 -12.41 2.51
C CYS A 70 4.39 -11.54 2.28
N SER A 71 4.43 -10.85 1.13
CA SER A 71 5.47 -9.89 0.79
C SER A 71 5.03 -8.47 1.14
N LEU A 72 6.01 -7.62 1.42
CA LEU A 72 5.87 -6.16 1.41
C LEU A 72 6.44 -5.65 0.09
N ARG A 73 5.77 -4.69 -0.52
CA ARG A 73 6.25 -4.05 -1.76
C ARG A 73 6.47 -2.56 -1.53
N LEU A 74 7.64 -2.07 -1.90
CA LEU A 74 7.96 -0.64 -1.95
C LEU A 74 7.72 -0.12 -3.36
N TRP A 75 6.99 0.98 -3.44
CA TRP A 75 6.59 1.61 -4.69
C TRP A 75 7.18 3.00 -4.81
N HIS A 76 7.70 3.30 -6.00
CA HIS A 76 8.10 4.67 -6.35
C HIS A 76 6.89 5.42 -6.90
N LEU A 77 6.42 6.43 -6.18
CA LEU A 77 5.16 7.11 -6.49
C LEU A 77 5.17 7.88 -7.81
N CYS A 78 6.30 8.52 -8.14
CA CYS A 78 6.41 9.29 -9.38
C CYS A 78 6.51 8.37 -10.61
N GLN A 79 7.12 7.20 -10.46
CA GLN A 79 7.35 6.27 -11.57
C GLN A 79 6.26 5.19 -11.64
N ARG A 80 5.46 5.05 -10.58
CA ARG A 80 4.41 4.03 -10.42
C ARG A 80 4.96 2.60 -10.60
N THR A 81 6.20 2.39 -10.18
CA THR A 81 6.95 1.14 -10.30
C THR A 81 7.17 0.49 -8.94
N CYS A 82 7.13 -0.84 -8.89
CA CYS A 82 7.57 -1.60 -7.73
C CYS A 82 9.10 -1.60 -7.72
N VAL A 83 9.70 -0.95 -6.72
CA VAL A 83 11.16 -0.85 -6.60
C VAL A 83 11.72 -2.09 -5.90
N GLN A 84 10.97 -2.60 -4.92
CA GLN A 84 11.44 -3.69 -4.08
C GLN A 84 10.28 -4.55 -3.61
N GLU A 85 10.52 -5.86 -3.58
CA GLU A 85 9.65 -6.86 -2.97
C GLU A 85 10.42 -7.57 -1.86
N LEU A 86 9.79 -7.65 -0.69
CA LEU A 86 10.38 -8.18 0.54
C LEU A 86 9.48 -9.28 1.09
N PRO A 87 9.87 -10.57 0.98
CA PRO A 87 9.14 -11.65 1.64
C PRO A 87 9.23 -11.48 3.16
N ALA A 88 8.14 -11.00 3.76
CA ALA A 88 8.14 -10.52 5.14
C ALA A 88 7.48 -11.51 6.08
N HIS A 89 6.37 -12.15 5.73
CA HIS A 89 5.60 -13.00 6.63
C HIS A 89 5.37 -14.40 6.06
N ARG A 90 4.73 -15.27 6.85
CA ARG A 90 4.16 -16.53 6.36
C ARG A 90 2.64 -16.50 6.41
N ARG A 91 2.01 -17.17 5.45
CA ARG A 91 0.55 -17.28 5.37
C ARG A 91 0.05 -18.20 6.48
N LYS A 92 -0.95 -17.75 7.23
CA LYS A 92 -1.71 -18.57 8.21
C LYS A 92 -3.18 -18.18 8.15
N HIS A 93 -4.09 -19.14 8.32
CA HIS A 93 -5.55 -18.91 8.30
C HIS A 93 -6.07 -18.15 7.06
N ALA A 94 -5.46 -18.38 5.89
CA ALA A 94 -5.75 -17.64 4.67
C ALA A 94 -5.55 -16.11 4.78
N GLU A 95 -4.73 -15.67 5.73
CA GLU A 95 -4.29 -14.30 5.92
C GLU A 95 -2.77 -14.19 5.77
N ALA A 96 -2.29 -12.97 5.50
CA ALA A 96 -0.91 -12.68 5.19
C ALA A 96 -0.39 -11.53 6.05
N VAL A 97 -0.04 -10.39 5.45
CA VAL A 97 0.33 -9.18 6.19
C VAL A 97 -0.93 -8.43 6.60
N LEU A 98 -1.04 -8.12 7.89
CA LEU A 98 -2.21 -7.48 8.49
C LEU A 98 -2.00 -5.98 8.67
N ALA A 99 -0.78 -5.57 9.02
CA ALA A 99 -0.46 -4.17 9.27
C ALA A 99 0.96 -3.81 8.82
N VAL A 100 1.15 -2.56 8.40
CA VAL A 100 2.44 -1.97 8.08
C VAL A 100 2.50 -0.55 8.62
N ALA A 101 3.63 -0.18 9.22
CA ALA A 101 3.86 1.16 9.76
C ALA A 101 5.27 1.65 9.41
N PHE A 102 5.43 2.96 9.26
CA PHE A 102 6.73 3.61 9.13
C PHE A 102 7.03 4.46 10.34
N HIS A 103 8.31 4.53 10.71
CA HIS A 103 8.76 5.49 11.70
C HIS A 103 8.70 6.92 11.11
N PRO A 104 8.23 7.92 11.87
CA PRO A 104 7.98 9.28 11.33
C PRO A 104 9.25 10.03 10.92
N ARG A 105 10.42 9.66 11.47
CA ARG A 105 11.70 10.38 11.26
C ARG A 105 12.88 9.52 10.82
N ARG A 106 12.77 8.20 10.99
CA ARG A 106 13.89 7.27 10.77
C ARG A 106 13.51 6.41 9.58
N HIS A 107 14.51 5.92 8.85
CA HIS A 107 14.33 4.93 7.80
C HIS A 107 14.06 3.56 8.44
N LEU A 108 12.92 3.44 9.10
CA LEU A 108 12.47 2.22 9.75
C LEU A 108 11.04 1.96 9.31
N SER A 109 10.77 0.73 8.91
CA SER A 109 9.42 0.24 8.71
C SER A 109 9.17 -0.98 9.56
N ALA A 110 7.92 -1.23 9.90
CA ALA A 110 7.50 -2.40 10.63
C ALA A 110 6.29 -3.03 9.96
N SER A 111 6.19 -4.35 10.03
CA SER A 111 5.03 -5.10 9.56
C SER A 111 4.60 -6.13 10.59
N ALA A 112 3.31 -6.43 10.62
CA ALA A 112 2.72 -7.50 11.40
C ALA A 112 1.89 -8.40 10.50
N GLY A 113 1.99 -9.71 10.70
CA GLY A 113 1.31 -10.70 9.87
C GLY A 113 0.61 -11.80 10.66
N ALA A 114 -0.18 -12.59 9.94
CA ALA A 114 -0.94 -13.72 10.46
C ALA A 114 -0.05 -14.85 11.03
N ASP A 115 1.26 -14.82 10.76
CA ASP A 115 2.24 -15.71 11.34
C ASP A 115 2.50 -15.48 12.84
N ALA A 116 1.85 -14.47 13.43
CA ALA A 116 2.02 -13.99 14.81
C ALA A 116 3.40 -13.37 15.05
N LEU A 117 4.01 -12.82 13.99
CA LEU A 117 5.27 -12.09 14.07
C LEU A 117 5.07 -10.62 13.73
N ALA A 118 5.84 -9.77 14.41
CA ALA A 118 6.12 -8.41 14.00
C ALA A 118 7.59 -8.33 13.54
N LYS A 119 7.83 -7.68 12.41
CA LYS A 119 9.17 -7.51 11.84
C LYS A 119 9.47 -6.03 11.66
N VAL A 120 10.73 -5.65 11.87
CA VAL A 120 11.24 -4.29 11.67
C VAL A 120 12.31 -4.34 10.59
N PHE A 121 12.23 -3.43 9.63
CA PHE A 121 13.17 -3.27 8.53
C PHE A 121 13.87 -1.92 8.67
N VAL A 122 15.15 -1.91 8.33
CA VAL A 122 16.08 -0.77 8.43
C VAL A 122 16.69 -0.52 7.07
#